data_AF-A0A956AFU9-F1
#
_entry.id   AF-A0A956AFU9-F1
#
_cell.length_a   1.000
_cell.length_b   1.000
_cell.length_c   1.000
_cell.angle_alpha   90.00
_cell.angle_beta   90.00
_cell.angle_gamma   90.00
#
_symmetry.space_group_name_H-M   'P 1'
#
loop_
_entity.id
_entity.type
_entity.pdbx_description
1 polymer ?
#
loop_
_entity_poly.entity_id
_entity_poly.type
_entity_poly.pdbx_seq_one_letter_code
_entity_poly.pdbx_strand_id
1 'polypeptide(L)'
;MLIIAASALAGAALGLGGTTLQRRRQRARQEAAELQRRGARLAAVSDRRAELIHAGERDAQVLRADLDTELSEFEAMLAGDDARLTSRSEAADRRAQRQSGHQADLDARFEAFSERRGGLTAQRDAIRDAERQVQEAVEHSAGMTREAVIEELREGYTEEAALAAAKAARLLEDDTTERREHYATRVMEIACQRYGAPLPADRLISQVVLPKAAKVKERLLADDRGILRLLTELTTVEFEPQEEEAFHLRAADPYTREIGRLAYERLVRSGNVTEASARSQAAKAEKDLEKTVRDAGNRAARILELKDIHPEILFLVGKLLYRTSYTQNQWQHAIETAHLCGMMAEDLGLDIRTAHRSALMHDIGKVVLATQLPGDYAEVVEYARQKRCPVIEAETALLGVGHDEIGKWLVTRWKLPAALAEPIALHHTPEKATRHAEATAVVHVADAMVRAYGFGFPGDPVMPDPSPHAWRLLRLNRSKIEEAVERMHRRLQGALAKANLYDELAG
;
A
#
# COMPACT_ATOMS: atom_id res chain seq x y z
N MET A 1 21.92 -13.98 39.35
CA MET A 1 22.24 -14.73 38.11
C MET A 1 22.74 -13.86 36.96
N LEU A 2 22.21 -12.65 36.74
CA LEU A 2 22.62 -11.76 35.64
C LEU A 2 24.10 -11.28 35.69
N ILE A 3 24.65 -11.01 36.88
CA ILE A 3 26.05 -10.56 37.03
C ILE A 3 27.04 -11.68 36.67
N ILE A 4 26.77 -12.92 37.09
CA ILE A 4 27.62 -14.09 36.78
C ILE A 4 27.61 -14.41 35.28
N ALA A 5 26.45 -14.27 34.62
CA ALA A 5 26.34 -14.44 33.18
C ALA A 5 27.11 -13.36 32.38
N ALA A 6 27.08 -12.11 32.85
CA ALA A 6 27.82 -11.01 32.22
C ALA A 6 29.34 -11.16 32.39
N SER A 7 29.81 -11.60 33.56
CA SER A 7 31.24 -11.87 33.79
C SER A 7 31.76 -13.05 32.96
N ALA A 8 30.96 -14.11 32.80
CA ALA A 8 31.32 -15.26 31.97
C ALA A 8 31.38 -14.91 30.47
N LEU A 9 30.47 -14.07 29.98
CA LEU A 9 30.48 -13.58 28.60
C LEU A 9 31.65 -12.62 28.32
N ALA A 10 31.98 -11.73 29.27
CA ALA A 10 33.15 -10.86 29.14
C ALA A 10 34.48 -11.65 29.17
N GLY A 11 34.58 -12.66 30.02
CA GLY A 11 35.74 -13.58 30.07
C GLY A 11 35.89 -14.42 28.79
N ALA A 12 34.78 -14.90 28.23
CA ALA A 12 34.79 -15.64 26.96
C ALA A 12 35.15 -14.74 25.76
N ALA A 13 34.66 -13.50 25.72
CA ALA A 13 34.99 -12.54 24.67
C ALA A 13 36.46 -12.10 24.71
N LEU A 14 37.02 -11.85 25.91
CA LEU A 14 38.44 -11.54 26.08
C LEU A 14 39.35 -12.76 25.80
N GLY A 15 38.92 -13.97 26.17
CA GLY A 15 39.65 -15.21 25.87
C GLY A 15 39.67 -15.55 24.37
N LEU A 16 38.56 -15.34 23.66
CA LEU A 16 38.48 -15.53 22.21
C LEU A 16 39.24 -14.41 21.45
N GLY A 17 39.21 -13.17 21.95
CA GLY A 17 40.00 -12.06 21.40
C GLY A 17 41.52 -12.27 21.57
N GLY A 18 41.96 -12.73 22.75
CA GLY A 18 43.38 -13.01 23.01
C GLY A 18 43.92 -14.17 22.17
N THR A 19 43.16 -15.27 22.06
CA THR A 19 43.58 -16.45 21.28
C THR A 19 43.60 -16.19 19.77
N THR A 20 42.68 -15.39 19.24
CA THR A 20 42.69 -15.01 17.82
C THR A 20 43.84 -14.06 17.48
N LEU A 21 44.16 -13.10 18.35
CA LEU A 21 45.31 -12.21 18.17
C LEU A 21 46.64 -12.96 18.30
N GLN A 22 46.74 -13.91 19.23
CA GLN A 22 47.93 -14.76 19.40
C GLN A 22 48.14 -15.70 18.21
N ARG A 23 47.06 -16.30 17.67
CA ARG A 23 47.12 -17.11 16.45
C ARG A 23 47.53 -16.29 15.23
N ARG A 24 47.05 -15.04 15.10
CA ARG A 24 47.46 -14.11 14.03
C ARG A 24 48.95 -13.75 14.14
N ARG A 25 49.44 -13.43 15.34
CA ARG A 25 50.87 -13.16 15.58
C ARG A 25 51.74 -14.39 15.30
N GLN A 26 51.29 -15.58 15.67
CA GLN A 26 52.04 -16.81 15.43
C GLN A 26 52.11 -17.16 13.93
N ARG A 27 51.00 -16.98 13.20
CA ARG A 27 50.99 -17.13 11.73
C ARG A 27 51.89 -16.11 11.05
N ALA A 28 51.82 -14.83 11.43
CA ALA A 28 52.70 -13.80 10.89
C ALA A 28 54.19 -14.09 11.16
N ARG A 29 54.53 -14.65 12.33
CA ARG A 29 55.91 -15.09 12.64
C ARG A 29 56.34 -16.31 11.81
N GLN A 30 55.44 -17.26 11.58
CA GLN A 30 55.72 -18.42 10.73
C GLN A 30 55.92 -18.00 9.27
N GLU A 31 55.05 -17.14 8.74
CA GLU A 31 55.16 -16.58 7.40
C GLU A 31 56.43 -15.74 7.23
N ALA A 32 56.79 -14.90 8.21
CA ALA A 32 58.04 -14.15 8.19
C ALA A 32 59.28 -15.07 8.22
N ALA A 33 59.27 -16.12 9.04
CA ALA A 33 60.37 -17.09 9.10
C ALA A 33 60.46 -17.96 7.82
N GLU A 34 59.36 -18.17 7.12
CA GLU A 34 59.33 -18.85 5.84
C GLU A 34 59.84 -17.95 4.72
N LEU A 35 59.42 -16.68 4.67
CA LEU A 35 59.94 -15.67 3.74
C LEU A 35 61.45 -15.46 3.91
N GLN A 36 61.94 -15.43 5.15
CA GLN A 36 63.37 -15.30 5.43
C GLN A 36 64.17 -16.52 4.96
N ARG A 37 63.63 -17.74 5.13
CA ARG A 37 64.24 -18.98 4.61
C ARG A 37 64.22 -19.03 3.08
N ARG A 38 63.14 -18.57 2.46
CA ARG A 38 63.02 -18.44 0.99
C ARG A 38 64.03 -17.43 0.44
N GLY A 39 64.16 -16.26 1.07
CA GLY A 39 65.15 -15.24 0.71
C GLY A 39 66.59 -15.74 0.82
N ALA A 40 66.91 -16.47 1.89
CA ALA A 40 68.23 -17.09 2.05
C ALA A 40 68.51 -18.17 0.98
N ARG A 41 67.49 -18.95 0.59
CA ARG A 41 67.62 -19.96 -0.48
C ARG A 41 67.83 -19.34 -1.86
N LEU A 42 67.12 -18.25 -2.15
CA LEU A 42 67.32 -17.44 -3.37
C LEU A 42 68.73 -16.85 -3.45
N ALA A 43 69.22 -16.27 -2.34
CA ALA A 43 70.58 -15.76 -2.27
C ALA A 43 71.61 -16.88 -2.51
N ALA A 44 71.43 -18.03 -1.86
CA ALA A 44 72.32 -19.18 -2.04
C ALA A 44 72.31 -19.73 -3.48
N VAL A 45 71.15 -19.78 -4.15
CA VAL A 45 71.04 -20.20 -5.56
C VAL A 45 71.70 -19.17 -6.49
N SER A 46 71.50 -17.88 -6.23
CA SER A 46 72.14 -16.78 -6.97
C SER A 46 73.67 -16.78 -6.81
N ASP A 47 74.17 -16.99 -5.59
CA ASP A 47 75.60 -17.06 -5.29
C ASP A 47 76.24 -18.30 -5.94
N ARG A 48 75.56 -19.46 -5.88
CA ARG A 48 75.98 -20.70 -6.57
C ARG A 48 76.06 -20.50 -8.08
N ARG A 49 75.10 -19.77 -8.66
CA ARG A 49 75.09 -19.41 -10.09
C ARG A 49 76.29 -18.51 -10.44
N ALA A 50 76.63 -17.55 -9.57
CA ALA A 50 77.79 -16.67 -9.77
C ALA A 50 79.13 -17.43 -9.69
N GLU A 51 79.27 -18.38 -8.76
CA GLU A 51 80.48 -19.22 -8.63
C GLU A 51 80.68 -20.15 -9.85
N LEU A 52 79.61 -20.70 -10.40
CA LEU A 52 79.67 -21.63 -11.54
C LEU A 52 80.03 -20.95 -12.88
N ILE A 53 79.79 -19.65 -13.02
CA ILE A 53 80.24 -18.86 -14.18
C ILE A 53 81.78 -18.86 -14.28
N HIS A 54 82.49 -19.13 -13.18
CA HIS A 54 83.95 -19.18 -13.13
C HIS A 54 84.56 -20.61 -13.24
N ALA A 55 83.76 -21.68 -13.23
CA ALA A 55 84.22 -23.07 -13.32
C ALA A 55 83.95 -23.69 -14.71
N GLY A 56 84.85 -24.56 -15.20
CA GLY A 56 84.96 -25.00 -16.60
C GLY A 56 83.70 -25.57 -17.30
N GLU A 57 83.74 -25.50 -18.64
CA GLU A 57 82.60 -25.15 -19.50
C GLU A 57 81.51 -26.22 -19.79
N ARG A 58 81.70 -27.52 -19.51
CA ARG A 58 80.69 -28.54 -19.88
C ARG A 58 79.73 -28.94 -18.75
N ASP A 59 80.25 -29.26 -17.56
CA ASP A 59 79.39 -29.55 -16.40
C ASP A 59 78.67 -28.28 -15.90
N ALA A 60 79.29 -27.11 -16.10
CA ALA A 60 78.71 -25.81 -15.81
C ALA A 60 77.48 -25.48 -16.68
N GLN A 61 77.40 -25.97 -17.92
CA GLN A 61 76.26 -25.69 -18.81
C GLN A 61 75.01 -26.47 -18.41
N VAL A 62 75.14 -27.77 -18.12
CA VAL A 62 74.01 -28.61 -17.67
C VAL A 62 73.48 -28.11 -16.33
N LEU A 63 74.39 -27.86 -15.38
CA LEU A 63 74.02 -27.35 -14.07
C LEU A 63 73.41 -25.93 -14.14
N ARG A 64 73.84 -25.10 -15.10
CA ARG A 64 73.24 -23.77 -15.33
C ARG A 64 71.84 -23.87 -15.92
N ALA A 65 71.58 -24.81 -16.83
CA ALA A 65 70.25 -25.04 -17.37
C ALA A 65 69.28 -25.55 -16.29
N ASP A 66 69.75 -26.42 -15.40
CA ASP A 66 68.97 -26.89 -14.25
C ASP A 66 68.64 -25.74 -13.29
N LEU A 67 69.63 -24.89 -12.95
CA LEU A 67 69.42 -23.71 -12.09
C LEU A 67 68.49 -22.66 -12.70
N ASP A 68 68.61 -22.40 -14.01
CA ASP A 68 67.72 -21.47 -14.70
C ASP A 68 66.28 -22.00 -14.75
N THR A 69 66.12 -23.33 -14.86
CA THR A 69 64.80 -23.99 -14.77
C THR A 69 64.22 -23.87 -13.36
N GLU A 70 64.99 -24.19 -12.31
CA GLU A 70 64.55 -24.04 -10.92
C GLU A 70 64.18 -22.58 -10.58
N LEU A 71 64.96 -21.61 -11.08
CA LEU A 71 64.66 -20.19 -10.93
C LEU A 71 63.35 -19.80 -11.62
N SER A 72 63.15 -20.27 -12.86
CA SER A 72 61.92 -19.98 -13.61
C SER A 72 60.67 -20.59 -12.95
N GLU A 73 60.77 -21.83 -12.46
CA GLU A 73 59.70 -22.48 -11.70
C GLU A 73 59.40 -21.73 -10.40
N PHE A 74 60.43 -21.23 -9.73
CA PHE A 74 60.28 -20.44 -8.50
C PHE A 74 59.65 -19.07 -8.77
N GLU A 75 60.03 -18.38 -9.84
CA GLU A 75 59.44 -17.12 -10.28
C GLU A 75 57.96 -17.29 -10.67
N ALA A 76 57.62 -18.36 -11.39
CA ALA A 76 56.24 -18.68 -11.73
C ALA A 76 55.38 -18.97 -10.48
N MET A 77 55.95 -19.66 -9.50
CA MET A 77 55.30 -19.89 -8.21
C MET A 77 55.05 -18.57 -7.45
N LEU A 78 56.04 -17.66 -7.41
CA LEU A 78 55.89 -16.35 -6.77
C LEU A 78 54.82 -15.49 -7.44
N ALA A 79 54.79 -15.46 -8.78
CA ALA A 79 53.75 -14.75 -9.53
C ALA A 79 52.35 -15.33 -9.25
N GLY A 80 52.25 -16.65 -9.12
CA GLY A 80 51.00 -17.33 -8.73
C GLY A 80 50.53 -16.98 -7.32
N ASP A 81 51.45 -16.90 -6.36
CA ASP A 81 51.14 -16.49 -4.99
C ASP A 81 50.75 -15.00 -4.90
N ASP A 82 51.40 -14.12 -5.65
CA ASP A 82 51.07 -12.68 -5.71
C ASP A 82 49.67 -12.44 -6.30
N ALA A 83 49.33 -13.16 -7.39
CA ALA A 83 47.99 -13.12 -7.97
C ALA A 83 46.91 -13.62 -6.98
N ARG A 84 47.20 -14.66 -6.19
CA ARG A 84 46.31 -15.17 -5.13
C ARG A 84 46.15 -14.18 -3.99
N LEU A 85 47.23 -13.51 -3.57
CA LEU A 85 47.19 -12.51 -2.51
C LEU A 85 46.38 -11.28 -2.94
N THR A 86 46.59 -10.80 -4.17
CA THR A 86 45.83 -9.69 -4.75
C THR A 86 44.34 -10.03 -4.82
N SER A 87 43.99 -11.22 -5.34
CA SER A 87 42.61 -11.70 -5.39
C SER A 87 41.94 -11.78 -4.01
N ARG A 88 42.69 -12.18 -2.97
CA ARG A 88 42.21 -12.23 -1.58
C ARG A 88 42.04 -10.84 -0.97
N SER A 89 42.95 -9.90 -1.28
CA SER A 89 42.84 -8.50 -0.84
C SER A 89 41.57 -7.87 -1.39
N GLU A 90 41.35 -7.96 -2.70
CA GLU A 90 40.13 -7.42 -3.32
C GLU A 90 38.85 -8.08 -2.79
N ALA A 91 38.88 -9.40 -2.52
CA ALA A 91 37.74 -10.09 -1.93
C ALA A 91 37.46 -9.61 -0.49
N ALA A 92 38.51 -9.29 0.28
CA ALA A 92 38.38 -8.70 1.60
C ALA A 92 37.85 -7.26 1.53
N ASP A 93 38.31 -6.45 0.59
CA ASP A 93 37.84 -5.08 0.38
C ASP A 93 36.37 -5.06 -0.05
N ARG A 94 35.97 -5.92 -0.99
CA ARG A 94 34.56 -6.12 -1.37
C ARG A 94 33.69 -6.60 -0.21
N ARG A 95 34.25 -7.34 0.75
CA ARG A 95 33.53 -7.77 1.96
C ARG A 95 33.41 -6.63 2.96
N ALA A 96 34.46 -5.84 3.14
CA ALA A 96 34.47 -4.66 4.01
C ALA A 96 33.49 -3.59 3.51
N GLN A 97 33.46 -3.31 2.21
CA GLN A 97 32.48 -2.39 1.60
C GLN A 97 31.04 -2.88 1.79
N ARG A 98 30.79 -4.18 1.59
CA ARG A 98 29.45 -4.77 1.85
C ARG A 98 29.04 -4.66 3.31
N GLN A 99 29.95 -4.91 4.25
CA GLN A 99 29.66 -4.75 5.67
C GLN A 99 29.42 -3.28 6.04
N SER A 100 30.20 -2.34 5.51
CA SER A 100 29.99 -0.92 5.75
C SER A 100 28.67 -0.43 5.17
N GLY A 101 28.28 -0.88 3.97
CA GLY A 101 26.99 -0.56 3.37
C GLY A 101 25.82 -1.17 4.15
N HIS A 102 25.96 -2.40 4.64
CA HIS A 102 24.95 -3.02 5.49
C HIS A 102 24.81 -2.32 6.85
N GLN A 103 25.92 -1.87 7.44
CA GLN A 103 25.90 -1.09 8.68
C GLN A 103 25.17 0.24 8.46
N ALA A 104 25.45 0.96 7.38
CA ALA A 104 24.76 2.21 7.05
C ALA A 104 23.26 2.01 6.79
N ASP A 105 22.85 0.91 6.14
CA ASP A 105 21.43 0.54 5.96
C ASP A 105 20.75 0.24 7.30
N LEU A 106 21.42 -0.49 8.19
CA LEU A 106 20.90 -0.77 9.53
C LEU A 106 20.77 0.51 10.36
N ASP A 107 21.76 1.39 10.34
CA ASP A 107 21.74 2.65 11.09
C ASP A 107 20.61 3.56 10.57
N ALA A 108 20.42 3.66 9.24
CA ALA A 108 19.30 4.40 8.65
C ALA A 108 17.93 3.82 9.04
N ARG A 109 17.80 2.48 9.10
CA ARG A 109 16.57 1.81 9.56
C ARG A 109 16.31 2.03 11.04
N PHE A 110 17.35 2.05 11.87
CA PHE A 110 17.24 2.34 13.30
C PHE A 110 16.79 3.77 13.54
N GLU A 111 17.33 4.74 12.80
CA GLU A 111 16.92 6.15 12.91
C GLU A 111 15.45 6.32 12.48
N ALA A 112 15.07 5.78 11.32
CA ALA A 112 13.69 5.80 10.85
C ALA A 112 12.72 5.10 11.82
N PHE A 113 13.14 4.00 12.45
CA PHE A 113 12.35 3.31 13.48
C PHE A 113 12.24 4.14 14.76
N SER A 114 13.30 4.83 15.16
CA SER A 114 13.31 5.72 16.32
C SER A 114 12.39 6.92 16.11
N GLU A 115 12.45 7.57 14.95
CA GLU A 115 11.53 8.63 14.55
C GLU A 115 10.08 8.16 14.53
N ARG A 116 9.82 6.98 13.93
CA ARG A 116 8.47 6.39 13.88
C ARG A 116 7.95 6.06 15.27
N ARG A 117 8.79 5.56 16.17
CA ARG A 117 8.43 5.30 17.57
C ARG A 117 8.17 6.61 18.34
N GLY A 118 8.94 7.66 18.07
CA GLY A 118 8.71 9.01 18.58
C GLY A 118 7.36 9.57 18.14
N GLY A 119 7.05 9.47 16.85
CA GLY A 119 5.74 9.83 16.28
C GLY A 119 4.57 9.03 16.88
N LEU A 120 4.73 7.72 17.05
CA LEU A 120 3.72 6.88 17.71
C LEU A 120 3.52 7.24 19.20
N THR A 121 4.58 7.65 19.88
CA THR A 121 4.49 8.08 21.28
C THR A 121 3.76 9.42 21.38
N ALA A 122 4.10 10.38 20.51
CA ALA A 122 3.42 11.66 20.41
C ALA A 122 1.94 11.49 20.03
N GLN A 123 1.62 10.58 19.10
CA GLN A 123 0.23 10.23 18.75
C GLN A 123 -0.52 9.60 19.93
N ARG A 124 0.10 8.68 20.66
CA ARG A 124 -0.53 8.05 21.83
C ARG A 124 -0.79 9.07 22.93
N ASP A 125 0.13 10.00 23.15
CA ASP A 125 -0.01 11.04 24.16
C ASP A 125 -1.06 12.08 23.71
N ALA A 126 -1.15 12.40 22.42
CA ALA A 126 -2.22 13.22 21.85
C ALA A 126 -3.60 12.54 21.95
N ILE A 127 -3.69 11.23 21.74
CA ILE A 127 -4.93 10.45 21.94
C ILE A 127 -5.34 10.50 23.41
N ARG A 128 -4.42 10.32 24.36
CA ARG A 128 -4.72 10.43 25.79
C ARG A 128 -5.18 11.82 26.21
N ASP A 129 -4.59 12.85 25.63
CA ASP A 129 -5.03 14.22 25.86
C ASP A 129 -6.42 14.49 25.26
N ALA A 130 -6.71 13.95 24.08
CA ALA A 130 -8.04 14.00 23.48
C ALA A 130 -9.08 13.20 24.28
N GLU A 131 -8.74 12.02 24.78
CA GLU A 131 -9.58 11.21 25.68
C GLU A 131 -9.91 11.97 26.97
N ARG A 132 -8.93 12.67 27.55
CA ARG A 132 -9.14 13.51 28.74
C ARG A 132 -10.07 14.68 28.43
N GLN A 133 -9.89 15.35 27.30
CA GLN A 133 -10.75 16.47 26.88
C GLN A 133 -12.18 16.00 26.59
N VAL A 134 -12.37 14.82 26.00
CA VAL A 134 -13.69 14.21 25.78
C VAL A 134 -14.33 13.83 27.11
N GLN A 135 -13.58 13.25 28.05
CA GLN A 135 -14.08 12.92 29.39
C GLN A 135 -14.54 14.19 30.15
N GLU A 136 -13.73 15.26 30.11
CA GLU A 136 -14.07 16.55 30.72
C GLU A 136 -15.28 17.19 30.04
N ALA A 137 -15.39 17.11 28.71
CA ALA A 137 -16.54 17.61 27.95
C ALA A 137 -17.82 16.79 28.20
N VAL A 138 -17.71 15.47 28.41
CA VAL A 138 -18.82 14.58 28.77
C VAL A 138 -19.32 14.87 30.19
N GLU A 139 -18.40 15.08 31.14
CA GLU A 139 -18.73 15.49 32.52
C GLU A 139 -19.36 16.89 32.56
N HIS A 140 -18.97 17.79 31.65
CA HIS A 140 -19.59 19.11 31.46
C HIS A 140 -20.94 19.04 30.70
N SER A 141 -21.08 18.08 29.79
CA SER A 141 -22.27 17.83 28.95
C SER A 141 -23.47 17.27 29.72
N ALA A 142 -23.32 16.87 30.99
CA ALA A 142 -24.44 16.44 31.83
C ALA A 142 -25.52 17.54 32.04
N GLY A 143 -25.27 18.77 31.60
CA GLY A 143 -26.22 19.89 31.66
C GLY A 143 -26.49 20.61 30.34
N MET A 144 -26.00 20.14 29.17
CA MET A 144 -26.10 20.89 27.91
C MET A 144 -27.16 20.34 26.96
N THR A 145 -27.85 21.23 26.25
CA THR A 145 -28.84 20.87 25.23
C THR A 145 -28.18 20.48 23.91
N ARG A 146 -28.88 19.65 23.13
CA ARG A 146 -28.44 19.06 21.85
C ARG A 146 -27.80 20.07 20.89
N GLU A 147 -28.29 21.31 20.85
CA GLU A 147 -27.76 22.37 19.98
C GLU A 147 -26.38 22.88 20.42
N ALA A 148 -26.07 22.89 21.72
CA ALA A 148 -24.79 23.38 22.24
C ALA A 148 -23.64 22.37 22.00
N VAL A 149 -23.94 21.08 22.12
CA VAL A 149 -23.00 19.98 21.79
C VAL A 149 -22.61 19.99 20.31
N ILE A 150 -23.53 20.40 19.43
CA ILE A 150 -23.26 20.48 17.98
C ILE A 150 -22.30 21.62 17.65
N GLU A 151 -22.38 22.77 18.33
CA GLU A 151 -21.46 23.89 18.08
C GLU A 151 -20.06 23.65 18.67
N GLU A 152 -19.96 23.01 19.83
CA GLU A 152 -18.65 22.71 20.43
C GLU A 152 -17.89 21.62 19.65
N LEU A 153 -18.59 20.64 19.08
CA LEU A 153 -17.99 19.61 18.21
C LEU A 153 -17.57 20.14 16.82
N ARG A 154 -18.06 21.32 16.39
CA ARG A 154 -17.69 21.97 15.12
C ARG A 154 -16.32 22.63 15.15
N GLU A 155 -15.85 23.04 16.32
CA GLU A 155 -14.60 23.81 16.43
C GLU A 155 -13.33 22.94 16.50
N GLY A 156 -13.44 21.64 16.84
CA GLY A 156 -12.28 20.77 17.12
C GLY A 156 -12.04 19.60 16.15
N TYR A 157 -13.05 19.17 15.39
CA TYR A 157 -12.97 18.00 14.51
C TYR A 157 -13.54 18.35 13.13
N THR A 158 -13.05 17.73 12.05
CA THR A 158 -13.69 17.85 10.73
C THR A 158 -15.18 17.48 10.88
N GLU A 159 -16.12 18.34 10.46
CA GLU A 159 -17.59 18.16 10.61
C GLU A 159 -18.05 16.73 10.23
N GLU A 160 -17.36 16.11 9.28
CA GLU A 160 -17.62 14.77 8.74
C GLU A 160 -17.31 13.62 9.72
N ALA A 161 -16.26 13.75 10.53
CA ALA A 161 -15.86 12.75 11.53
C ALA A 161 -16.81 12.76 12.73
N ALA A 162 -17.19 13.96 13.19
CA ALA A 162 -18.17 14.15 14.24
C ALA A 162 -19.56 13.60 13.83
N LEU A 163 -19.96 13.80 12.57
CA LEU A 163 -21.22 13.28 12.04
C LEU A 163 -21.23 11.74 11.93
N ALA A 164 -20.11 11.12 11.55
CA ALA A 164 -19.97 9.67 11.49
C ALA A 164 -20.09 9.04 12.89
N ALA A 165 -19.39 9.60 13.88
CA ALA A 165 -19.46 9.14 15.27
C ALA A 165 -20.85 9.30 15.87
N ALA A 166 -21.52 10.44 15.63
CA ALA A 166 -22.87 10.70 16.13
C ALA A 166 -23.94 9.77 15.49
N LYS A 167 -23.79 9.40 14.22
CA LYS A 167 -24.69 8.45 13.54
C LYS A 167 -24.44 7.02 14.01
N ALA A 168 -23.18 6.61 14.18
CA ALA A 168 -22.83 5.30 14.71
C ALA A 168 -23.32 5.11 16.17
N ALA A 169 -23.31 6.18 16.98
CA ALA A 169 -23.87 6.20 18.33
C ALA A 169 -25.42 6.11 18.37
N ARG A 170 -26.13 6.52 17.32
CA ARG A 170 -27.61 6.39 17.24
C ARG A 170 -28.07 4.96 16.94
N LEU A 171 -27.30 4.21 16.16
CA LEU A 171 -27.52 2.78 15.98
C LEU A 171 -27.46 2.02 17.32
N LEU A 172 -26.87 2.62 18.38
CA LEU A 172 -26.68 2.10 19.74
C LEU A 172 -27.79 2.43 20.73
N GLU A 173 -28.95 2.93 20.28
CA GLU A 173 -30.02 3.44 21.16
C GLU A 173 -30.60 2.47 22.21
N ASP A 174 -30.22 1.19 22.21
CA ASP A 174 -30.68 0.17 23.17
C ASP A 174 -29.67 -0.25 24.28
N ASP A 175 -28.46 0.33 24.37
CA ASP A 175 -27.51 -0.05 25.43
C ASP A 175 -26.94 1.16 26.21
N THR A 176 -26.45 0.90 27.43
CA THR A 176 -26.05 1.91 28.44
C THR A 176 -25.11 2.99 27.91
N THR A 177 -25.24 4.23 28.43
CA THR A 177 -24.49 5.44 27.99
C THR A 177 -22.98 5.22 27.87
N GLU A 178 -22.38 4.48 28.82
CA GLU A 178 -20.96 4.13 28.87
C GLU A 178 -20.47 3.32 27.65
N ARG A 179 -21.30 2.39 27.13
CA ARG A 179 -20.97 1.62 25.92
C ARG A 179 -21.03 2.49 24.67
N ARG A 180 -21.92 3.48 24.63
CA ARG A 180 -22.04 4.43 23.50
C ARG A 180 -20.83 5.33 23.41
N GLU A 181 -20.35 5.84 24.55
CA GLU A 181 -19.17 6.68 24.63
C GLU A 181 -17.91 5.92 24.24
N HIS A 182 -17.68 4.73 24.80
CA HIS A 182 -16.54 3.89 24.44
C HIS A 182 -16.54 3.54 22.94
N TYR A 183 -17.72 3.28 22.38
CA TYR A 183 -17.87 2.99 20.97
C TYR A 183 -17.65 4.20 20.06
N ALA A 184 -18.22 5.35 20.39
CA ALA A 184 -18.03 6.59 19.63
C ALA A 184 -16.55 6.99 19.59
N THR A 185 -15.86 6.89 20.73
CA THR A 185 -14.42 7.12 20.84
C THR A 185 -13.63 6.14 19.97
N ARG A 186 -14.04 4.86 19.91
CA ARG A 186 -13.35 3.84 19.12
C ARG A 186 -13.60 3.94 17.61
N VAL A 187 -14.82 4.28 17.20
CA VAL A 187 -15.14 4.64 15.81
C VAL A 187 -14.33 5.86 15.39
N MET A 188 -14.17 6.84 16.29
CA MET A 188 -13.28 7.97 16.05
C MET A 188 -11.82 7.59 15.98
N GLU A 189 -11.33 6.70 16.84
CA GLU A 189 -9.96 6.21 16.78
C GLU A 189 -9.67 5.51 15.44
N ILE A 190 -10.59 4.66 14.96
CA ILE A 190 -10.49 3.98 13.66
C ILE A 190 -10.53 4.98 12.50
N ALA A 191 -11.42 5.97 12.58
CA ALA A 191 -11.49 7.06 11.60
C ALA A 191 -10.18 7.84 11.55
N CYS A 192 -9.65 8.28 12.70
CA CYS A 192 -8.39 9.01 12.82
C CYS A 192 -7.16 8.19 12.37
N GLN A 193 -7.08 6.90 12.72
CA GLN A 193 -5.99 6.02 12.27
C GLN A 193 -5.97 5.85 10.74
N ARG A 194 -7.14 5.96 10.10
CA ARG A 194 -7.28 5.86 8.64
C ARG A 194 -7.08 7.21 7.94
N TYR A 195 -7.60 8.30 8.47
CA TYR A 195 -7.30 9.65 7.96
C TYR A 195 -5.84 10.05 8.20
N GLY A 196 -5.16 9.41 9.17
CA GLY A 196 -3.71 9.51 9.39
C GLY A 196 -2.85 8.58 8.54
N ALA A 197 -3.45 7.59 7.86
CA ALA A 197 -2.78 6.84 6.81
C ALA A 197 -3.04 7.54 5.47
N PRO A 198 -2.00 7.98 4.74
CA PRO A 198 -2.22 8.56 3.43
C PRO A 198 -2.81 7.47 2.52
N LEU A 199 -4.12 7.46 2.31
CA LEU A 199 -4.60 7.26 0.95
C LEU A 199 -3.84 8.31 0.13
N PRO A 200 -3.11 7.96 -0.93
CA PRO A 200 -2.30 8.94 -1.63
C PRO A 200 -3.25 10.05 -2.07
N ALA A 201 -3.12 11.20 -1.40
CA ALA A 201 -3.92 12.41 -1.64
C ALA A 201 -3.85 12.79 -3.13
N ASP A 202 -2.76 12.38 -3.77
CA ASP A 202 -2.48 12.40 -5.21
C ASP A 202 -3.61 11.89 -6.10
N ARG A 203 -4.45 10.95 -5.64
CA ARG A 203 -5.55 10.38 -6.46
C ARG A 203 -6.85 11.20 -6.40
N LEU A 204 -6.95 12.14 -5.47
CA LEU A 204 -8.02 13.13 -5.38
C LEU A 204 -7.60 14.47 -6.00
N ILE A 205 -6.35 14.58 -6.46
CA ILE A 205 -5.85 15.77 -7.13
C ILE A 205 -6.61 15.96 -8.44
N SER A 206 -7.46 16.96 -8.44
CA SER A 206 -8.17 17.46 -9.62
C SER A 206 -7.45 18.66 -10.23
N GLN A 207 -6.19 18.91 -9.86
CA GLN A 207 -5.46 20.09 -10.32
C GLN A 207 -4.01 19.76 -10.70
N VAL A 208 -3.46 20.43 -11.71
CA VAL A 208 -2.04 20.33 -12.08
C VAL A 208 -1.43 21.72 -12.16
N VAL A 209 -0.19 21.86 -11.71
CA VAL A 209 0.50 23.15 -11.68
C VAL A 209 1.11 23.45 -13.05
N LEU A 210 0.98 24.70 -13.51
CA LEU A 210 1.67 25.16 -14.72
C LEU A 210 3.19 25.13 -14.54
N PRO A 211 3.95 24.72 -15.57
CA PRO A 211 5.39 24.71 -15.49
C PRO A 211 5.96 26.12 -15.47
N LYS A 212 6.92 26.37 -14.55
CA LYS A 212 7.67 27.63 -14.45
C LYS A 212 8.53 27.93 -15.69
N ALA A 213 8.95 26.90 -16.42
CA ALA A 213 9.81 27.06 -17.59
C ALA A 213 9.03 27.69 -18.76
N ALA A 214 9.37 28.94 -19.12
CA ALA A 214 8.66 29.73 -20.14
C ALA A 214 8.48 28.97 -21.47
N LYS A 215 9.53 28.29 -21.96
CA LYS A 215 9.47 27.51 -23.21
C LYS A 215 8.48 26.34 -23.16
N VAL A 216 8.30 25.72 -21.99
CA VAL A 216 7.36 24.61 -21.78
C VAL A 216 5.93 25.18 -21.71
N LYS A 217 5.74 26.25 -20.93
CA LYS A 217 4.47 26.96 -20.80
C LYS A 217 3.94 27.48 -22.14
N GLU A 218 4.79 28.15 -22.92
CA GLU A 218 4.46 28.68 -24.24
C GLU A 218 3.99 27.57 -25.20
N ARG A 219 4.68 26.44 -25.23
CA ARG A 219 4.30 25.30 -26.10
C ARG A 219 3.05 24.58 -25.65
N LEU A 220 2.81 24.49 -24.35
CA LEU A 220 1.57 23.90 -23.81
C LEU A 220 0.36 24.74 -24.21
N LEU A 221 0.49 26.07 -24.13
CA LEU A 221 -0.60 27.05 -24.27
C LEU A 221 -0.72 27.71 -25.65
N ALA A 222 0.01 27.22 -26.66
CA ALA A 222 0.09 27.90 -27.96
C ALA A 222 -1.23 27.90 -28.76
N ASP A 223 -2.10 28.89 -28.57
CA ASP A 223 -3.37 29.12 -29.30
C ASP A 223 -4.09 27.81 -29.74
N ASP A 224 -4.66 27.79 -30.94
CA ASP A 224 -5.36 26.63 -31.51
C ASP A 224 -4.45 25.43 -31.80
N ARG A 225 -3.15 25.49 -31.55
CA ARG A 225 -2.20 24.37 -31.76
C ARG A 225 -1.48 23.96 -30.48
N GLY A 226 -2.00 24.35 -29.32
CA GLY A 226 -1.40 24.08 -28.03
C GLY A 226 -1.35 22.58 -27.76
N ILE A 227 -0.25 22.11 -27.18
CA ILE A 227 -0.14 20.69 -26.83
C ILE A 227 -1.18 20.29 -25.78
N LEU A 228 -1.70 21.22 -24.98
CA LEU A 228 -2.84 20.96 -24.10
C LEU A 228 -4.10 20.56 -24.86
N ARG A 229 -4.41 21.21 -26.00
CA ARG A 229 -5.58 20.84 -26.81
C ARG A 229 -5.44 19.42 -27.35
N LEU A 230 -4.26 19.06 -27.87
CA LEU A 230 -3.98 17.70 -28.29
C LEU A 230 -4.10 16.72 -27.12
N LEU A 231 -3.63 17.08 -25.93
CA LEU A 231 -3.73 16.23 -24.74
C LEU A 231 -5.19 16.02 -24.32
N THR A 232 -6.04 17.05 -24.41
CA THR A 232 -7.49 16.96 -24.22
C THR A 232 -8.13 16.04 -25.25
N GLU A 233 -7.77 16.13 -26.54
CA GLU A 233 -8.26 15.21 -27.57
C GLU A 233 -7.85 13.75 -27.32
N LEU A 234 -6.62 13.53 -26.82
CA LEU A 234 -6.09 12.18 -26.57
C LEU A 234 -6.66 11.53 -25.31
N THR A 235 -6.92 12.33 -24.27
CA THR A 235 -7.28 11.83 -22.93
C THR A 235 -8.72 12.09 -22.56
N THR A 236 -9.45 12.91 -23.33
CA THR A 236 -10.79 13.42 -23.02
C THR A 236 -10.87 14.24 -21.72
N VAL A 237 -9.73 14.73 -21.23
CA VAL A 237 -9.62 15.57 -20.03
C VAL A 237 -9.49 17.03 -20.43
N GLU A 238 -10.38 17.88 -19.94
CA GLU A 238 -10.32 19.32 -20.10
C GLU A 238 -9.43 19.95 -19.01
N PHE A 239 -8.54 20.84 -19.43
CA PHE A 239 -7.61 21.56 -18.55
C PHE A 239 -8.08 23.02 -18.42
N GLU A 240 -8.85 23.31 -17.36
CA GLU A 240 -9.41 24.63 -17.12
C GLU A 240 -8.42 25.50 -16.33
N PRO A 241 -8.00 26.68 -16.85
CA PRO A 241 -7.12 27.58 -16.11
C PRO A 241 -7.75 28.00 -14.78
N GLN A 242 -6.93 28.05 -13.73
CA GLN A 242 -7.29 28.54 -12.40
C GLN A 242 -6.40 29.70 -11.99
N GLU A 243 -6.78 30.37 -10.90
CA GLU A 243 -5.89 31.30 -10.18
C GLU A 243 -4.66 30.53 -9.67
N GLU A 244 -3.55 31.24 -9.43
CA GLU A 244 -2.27 30.66 -8.94
C GLU A 244 -1.47 29.78 -9.93
N GLU A 245 -1.60 30.00 -11.24
CA GLU A 245 -0.89 29.22 -12.26
C GLU A 245 -1.14 27.70 -12.14
N ALA A 246 -2.40 27.31 -12.03
CA ALA A 246 -2.82 25.91 -12.06
C ALA A 246 -3.89 25.63 -13.14
N PHE A 247 -4.09 24.36 -13.47
CA PHE A 247 -5.22 23.85 -14.24
C PHE A 247 -6.07 22.96 -13.38
N HIS A 248 -7.39 23.15 -13.39
CA HIS A 248 -8.35 22.17 -12.91
C HIS A 248 -8.65 21.15 -14.01
N LEU A 249 -8.68 19.87 -13.66
CA LEU A 249 -8.90 18.75 -14.56
C LEU A 249 -10.36 18.33 -14.52
N ARG A 250 -11.10 18.58 -15.60
CA ARG A 250 -12.46 18.07 -15.78
C ARG A 250 -12.45 16.84 -16.69
N ALA A 251 -13.13 15.80 -16.25
CA ALA A 251 -13.28 14.56 -17.01
C ALA A 251 -14.60 13.88 -16.65
N ALA A 252 -15.08 13.05 -17.56
CA ALA A 252 -16.25 12.19 -17.41
C ALA A 252 -16.21 11.34 -16.13
N ASP A 253 -15.06 10.76 -15.82
CA ASP A 253 -14.91 9.90 -14.65
C ASP A 253 -13.51 10.03 -14.03
N PRO A 254 -13.35 9.67 -12.74
CA PRO A 254 -12.06 9.79 -12.05
C PRO A 254 -10.91 8.97 -12.66
N TYR A 255 -11.18 7.83 -13.29
CA TYR A 255 -10.15 7.01 -13.91
C TYR A 255 -9.59 7.72 -15.15
N THR A 256 -10.45 8.29 -15.99
CA THR A 256 -10.04 9.11 -17.14
C THR A 256 -9.29 10.38 -16.71
N ARG A 257 -9.74 11.04 -15.64
CA ARG A 257 -9.04 12.22 -15.07
C ARG A 257 -7.59 11.91 -14.70
N GLU A 258 -7.36 10.74 -14.09
CA GLU A 258 -6.02 10.30 -13.70
C GLU A 258 -5.12 10.03 -14.91
N ILE A 259 -5.65 9.50 -16.02
CA ILE A 259 -4.90 9.37 -17.27
C ILE A 259 -4.40 10.74 -17.74
N GLY A 260 -5.29 11.74 -17.76
CA GLY A 260 -4.96 13.11 -18.14
C GLY A 260 -3.88 13.72 -17.23
N ARG A 261 -4.03 13.58 -15.91
CA ARG A 261 -3.06 14.05 -14.91
C ARG A 261 -1.67 13.44 -15.14
N LEU A 262 -1.59 12.11 -15.24
CA LEU A 262 -0.34 11.39 -15.45
C LEU A 262 0.31 11.75 -16.79
N ALA A 263 -0.49 11.84 -17.85
CA ALA A 263 0.00 12.22 -19.18
C ALA A 263 0.59 13.64 -19.17
N TYR A 264 -0.10 14.59 -18.53
CA TYR A 264 0.36 15.96 -18.35
C TYR A 264 1.68 16.03 -17.56
N GLU A 265 1.71 15.42 -16.37
CA GLU A 265 2.90 15.47 -15.51
C GLU A 265 4.13 14.83 -16.16
N ARG A 266 3.95 13.71 -16.86
CA ARG A 266 5.03 13.05 -17.61
C ARG A 266 5.53 13.93 -18.75
N LEU A 267 4.62 14.58 -19.46
CA LEU A 267 4.96 15.49 -20.56
C LEU A 267 5.74 16.71 -20.04
N VAL A 268 5.25 17.36 -18.99
CA VAL A 268 5.92 18.51 -18.35
C VAL A 268 7.30 18.11 -17.83
N ARG A 269 7.38 17.00 -17.09
CA ARG A 269 8.63 16.48 -16.51
C ARG A 269 9.65 16.12 -17.59
N SER A 270 9.20 15.64 -18.74
CA SER A 270 10.10 15.33 -19.87
C SER A 270 10.77 16.57 -20.47
N GLY A 271 10.19 17.76 -20.30
CA GLY A 271 10.62 19.01 -20.94
C GLY A 271 10.47 19.06 -22.47
N ASN A 272 10.28 17.92 -23.13
CA ASN A 272 10.11 17.80 -24.57
C ASN A 272 8.62 17.87 -24.95
N VAL A 273 8.06 19.08 -24.88
CA VAL A 273 6.67 19.37 -25.24
C VAL A 273 6.55 19.44 -26.76
N THR A 274 6.15 18.31 -27.37
CA THR A 274 5.89 18.12 -28.81
C THR A 274 4.69 17.19 -28.98
N GLU A 275 4.05 17.20 -30.16
CA GLU A 275 2.91 16.31 -30.42
C GLU A 275 3.26 14.82 -30.28
N ALA A 276 4.43 14.43 -30.79
CA ALA A 276 4.92 13.05 -30.69
C ALA A 276 5.12 12.63 -29.22
N SER A 277 5.67 13.52 -28.39
CA SER A 277 5.82 13.28 -26.95
C SER A 277 4.45 13.19 -26.28
N ALA A 278 3.52 14.12 -26.55
CA ALA A 278 2.18 14.12 -25.96
C ALA A 278 1.43 12.80 -26.24
N ARG A 279 1.42 12.35 -27.50
CA ARG A 279 0.85 11.04 -27.89
C ARG A 279 1.50 9.87 -27.15
N SER A 280 2.83 9.88 -27.08
CA SER A 280 3.59 8.83 -26.39
C SER A 280 3.30 8.80 -24.88
N GLN A 281 3.25 9.96 -24.23
CA GLN A 281 2.99 10.05 -22.79
C GLN A 281 1.55 9.70 -22.43
N ALA A 282 0.57 10.12 -23.25
CA ALA A 282 -0.83 9.73 -23.08
C ALA A 282 -1.01 8.20 -23.16
N ALA A 283 -0.49 7.56 -24.21
CA ALA A 283 -0.58 6.11 -24.36
C ALA A 283 0.13 5.34 -23.23
N LYS A 284 1.27 5.86 -22.75
CA LYS A 284 1.96 5.26 -21.58
C LYS A 284 1.16 5.44 -20.29
N ALA A 285 0.55 6.61 -20.08
CA ALA A 285 -0.26 6.88 -18.90
C ALA A 285 -1.48 5.94 -18.84
N GLU A 286 -2.19 5.78 -19.96
CA GLU A 286 -3.31 4.85 -20.08
C GLU A 286 -2.88 3.40 -19.77
N LYS A 287 -1.79 2.94 -20.41
CA LYS A 287 -1.27 1.58 -20.19
C LYS A 287 -0.85 1.31 -18.75
N ASP A 288 -0.16 2.26 -18.11
CA ASP A 288 0.28 2.11 -16.73
C ASP A 288 -0.91 2.14 -15.76
N LEU A 289 -1.92 2.97 -16.05
CA LEU A 289 -3.14 3.02 -15.25
C LEU A 289 -3.97 1.75 -15.39
N GLU A 290 -4.11 1.21 -16.60
CA GLU A 290 -4.76 -0.07 -16.85
C GLU A 290 -4.06 -1.20 -16.08
N LYS A 291 -2.72 -1.24 -16.11
CA LYS A 291 -1.94 -2.20 -15.31
C LYS A 291 -2.24 -2.04 -13.82
N THR A 292 -2.26 -0.81 -13.32
CA THR A 292 -2.55 -0.51 -11.90
C THR A 292 -3.93 -1.00 -11.48
N VAL A 293 -4.94 -0.78 -12.33
CA VAL A 293 -6.31 -1.29 -12.13
C VAL A 293 -6.34 -2.81 -12.12
N ARG A 294 -5.69 -3.48 -13.09
CA ARG A 294 -5.63 -4.95 -13.12
C ARG A 294 -4.93 -5.51 -11.90
N ASP A 295 -3.84 -4.89 -11.47
CA ASP A 295 -3.11 -5.27 -10.27
C ASP A 295 -3.97 -5.07 -9.01
N ALA A 296 -4.75 -3.99 -8.93
CA ALA A 296 -5.70 -3.75 -7.83
C ALA A 296 -6.81 -4.81 -7.76
N GLY A 297 -7.39 -5.20 -8.90
CA GLY A 297 -8.35 -6.30 -8.96
C GLY A 297 -7.75 -7.63 -8.51
N ASN A 298 -6.57 -7.97 -9.05
CA ASN A 298 -5.83 -9.18 -8.66
C ASN A 298 -5.46 -9.17 -7.17
N ARG A 299 -5.10 -8.00 -6.61
CA ARG A 299 -4.84 -7.83 -5.17
C ARG A 299 -6.10 -8.13 -4.35
N ALA A 300 -7.25 -7.58 -4.73
CA ALA A 300 -8.51 -7.85 -4.03
C ALA A 300 -8.83 -9.36 -3.99
N ALA A 301 -8.67 -10.05 -5.13
CA ALA A 301 -8.86 -11.49 -5.19
C ALA A 301 -7.88 -12.26 -4.29
N ARG A 302 -6.60 -11.85 -4.22
CA ARG A 302 -5.60 -12.47 -3.32
C ARG A 302 -5.93 -12.26 -1.84
N ILE A 303 -6.32 -11.04 -1.45
CA ILE A 303 -6.69 -10.71 -0.06
C ILE A 303 -7.88 -11.58 0.40
N LEU A 304 -8.83 -11.84 -0.50
CA LEU A 304 -10.04 -12.62 -0.23
C LEU A 304 -9.87 -14.13 -0.53
N GLU A 305 -8.66 -14.57 -0.89
CA GLU A 305 -8.33 -15.94 -1.29
C GLU A 305 -9.23 -16.51 -2.40
N LEU A 306 -9.71 -15.64 -3.27
CA LEU A 306 -10.56 -15.99 -4.40
C LEU A 306 -9.73 -16.42 -5.60
N LYS A 307 -10.06 -17.59 -6.15
CA LYS A 307 -9.50 -18.12 -7.40
C LYS A 307 -10.52 -18.00 -8.52
N ASP A 308 -10.07 -18.06 -9.77
CA ASP A 308 -10.91 -18.22 -10.96
C ASP A 308 -12.01 -17.14 -11.09
N ILE A 309 -11.64 -15.87 -10.90
CA ILE A 309 -12.50 -14.72 -11.19
C ILE A 309 -12.21 -14.26 -12.63
N HIS A 310 -13.26 -13.96 -13.39
CA HIS A 310 -13.13 -13.46 -14.75
C HIS A 310 -12.29 -12.17 -14.80
N PRO A 311 -11.31 -12.03 -15.73
CA PRO A 311 -10.42 -10.86 -15.78
C PRO A 311 -11.14 -9.52 -15.86
N GLU A 312 -12.27 -9.44 -16.57
CA GLU A 312 -13.08 -8.22 -16.64
C GLU A 312 -13.75 -7.84 -15.32
N ILE A 313 -14.11 -8.82 -14.47
CA ILE A 313 -14.62 -8.53 -13.11
C ILE A 313 -13.49 -7.91 -12.29
N LEU A 314 -12.30 -8.50 -12.35
CA LEU A 314 -11.12 -7.97 -11.65
C LEU A 314 -10.77 -6.56 -12.14
N PHE A 315 -10.93 -6.31 -13.45
CA PHE A 315 -10.75 -4.99 -14.01
C PHE A 315 -11.77 -3.98 -13.46
N LEU A 316 -13.07 -4.31 -13.43
CA LEU A 316 -14.09 -3.44 -12.84
C LEU A 316 -13.87 -3.20 -11.34
N VAL A 317 -13.55 -4.27 -10.58
CA VAL A 317 -13.20 -4.16 -9.16
C VAL A 317 -12.00 -3.21 -9.01
N GLY A 318 -10.95 -3.38 -9.81
CA GLY A 318 -9.78 -2.51 -9.78
C GLY A 318 -10.10 -1.04 -10.08
N LYS A 319 -11.07 -0.76 -10.96
CA LYS A 319 -11.50 0.62 -11.27
C LYS A 319 -12.15 1.32 -10.07
N LEU A 320 -12.70 0.57 -9.11
CA LEU A 320 -13.18 1.14 -7.84
C LEU A 320 -12.07 1.86 -7.07
N LEU A 321 -10.78 1.60 -7.38
CA LEU A 321 -9.65 2.27 -6.73
C LEU A 321 -9.65 3.78 -6.98
N TYR A 322 -10.18 4.21 -8.13
CA TYR A 322 -10.28 5.62 -8.50
C TYR A 322 -11.63 6.24 -8.11
N ARG A 323 -12.51 5.46 -7.48
CA ARG A 323 -13.82 5.94 -7.06
C ARG A 323 -13.84 6.15 -5.56
N THR A 324 -14.35 7.30 -5.16
CA THR A 324 -14.74 7.57 -3.78
C THR A 324 -16.24 7.77 -3.73
N SER A 325 -16.87 7.20 -2.70
CA SER A 325 -18.19 7.63 -2.26
C SER A 325 -17.92 8.51 -1.06
N TYR A 326 -18.05 9.82 -1.29
CA TYR A 326 -17.69 10.89 -0.37
C TYR A 326 -16.28 10.71 0.21
N THR A 327 -16.09 10.18 1.43
CA THR A 327 -14.75 10.03 2.03
C THR A 327 -14.19 8.59 1.99
N GLN A 328 -14.99 7.59 1.57
CA GLN A 328 -14.52 6.19 1.48
C GLN A 328 -14.13 5.82 0.06
N ASN A 329 -12.97 5.17 -0.09
CA ASN A 329 -12.57 4.54 -1.34
C ASN A 329 -13.40 3.28 -1.62
N GLN A 330 -14.00 3.18 -2.81
CA GLN A 330 -14.92 2.09 -3.15
C GLN A 330 -14.22 0.72 -3.32
N TRP A 331 -12.95 0.69 -3.72
CA TRP A 331 -12.20 -0.57 -3.81
C TRP A 331 -11.94 -1.13 -2.42
N GLN A 332 -11.57 -0.26 -1.49
CA GLN A 332 -11.39 -0.64 -0.09
C GLN A 332 -12.70 -1.12 0.53
N HIS A 333 -13.79 -0.37 0.30
CA HIS A 333 -15.14 -0.75 0.72
C HIS A 333 -15.54 -2.16 0.24
N ALA A 334 -15.29 -2.48 -1.04
CA ALA A 334 -15.62 -3.79 -1.59
C ALA A 334 -14.83 -4.93 -0.92
N ILE A 335 -13.56 -4.70 -0.57
CA ILE A 335 -12.73 -5.68 0.14
C ILE A 335 -13.19 -5.85 1.59
N GLU A 336 -13.43 -4.74 2.30
CA GLU A 336 -13.91 -4.74 3.69
C GLU A 336 -15.24 -5.47 3.80
N THR A 337 -16.18 -5.14 2.92
CA THR A 337 -17.50 -5.79 2.85
C THR A 337 -17.38 -7.26 2.54
N ALA A 338 -16.51 -7.64 1.60
CA ALA A 338 -16.27 -9.04 1.30
C ALA A 338 -15.67 -9.81 2.48
N HIS A 339 -14.72 -9.23 3.21
CA HIS A 339 -14.13 -9.86 4.37
C HIS A 339 -15.15 -10.08 5.49
N LEU A 340 -15.96 -9.06 5.82
CA LEU A 340 -17.02 -9.19 6.81
C LEU A 340 -18.05 -10.25 6.41
N CYS A 341 -18.47 -10.20 5.16
CA CYS A 341 -19.43 -11.15 4.58
C CYS A 341 -18.94 -12.60 4.71
N GLY A 342 -17.66 -12.86 4.43
CA GLY A 342 -17.08 -14.20 4.59
C GLY A 342 -17.02 -14.69 6.04
N MET A 343 -16.71 -13.80 6.98
CA MET A 343 -16.67 -14.13 8.40
C MET A 343 -18.06 -14.42 8.95
N MET A 344 -19.05 -13.61 8.57
CA MET A 344 -20.44 -13.87 8.89
C MET A 344 -20.92 -15.18 8.27
N ALA A 345 -20.53 -15.46 7.03
CA ALA A 345 -20.85 -16.72 6.37
C ALA A 345 -20.23 -17.93 7.10
N GLU A 346 -18.98 -17.82 7.55
CA GLU A 346 -18.30 -18.84 8.37
C GLU A 346 -19.09 -19.12 9.67
N ASP A 347 -19.44 -18.06 10.41
CA ASP A 347 -20.16 -18.18 11.68
C ASP A 347 -21.59 -18.74 11.51
N LEU A 348 -22.21 -18.51 10.36
CA LEU A 348 -23.56 -18.96 10.02
C LEU A 348 -23.59 -20.30 9.27
N GLY A 349 -22.44 -20.88 8.93
CA GLY A 349 -22.35 -22.13 8.17
C GLY A 349 -22.76 -22.00 6.69
N LEU A 350 -22.67 -20.80 6.13
CA LEU A 350 -22.93 -20.50 4.71
C LEU A 350 -21.66 -20.68 3.86
N ASP A 351 -21.82 -20.74 2.53
CA ASP A 351 -20.67 -20.85 1.62
C ASP A 351 -19.85 -19.54 1.58
N ILE A 352 -18.69 -19.56 2.25
CA ILE A 352 -17.77 -18.42 2.36
C ILE A 352 -17.33 -17.91 0.98
N ARG A 353 -17.12 -18.80 0.00
CA ARG A 353 -16.67 -18.41 -1.34
C ARG A 353 -17.73 -17.59 -2.09
N THR A 354 -18.99 -18.03 -2.03
CA THR A 354 -20.13 -17.31 -2.60
C THR A 354 -20.33 -15.98 -1.89
N ALA A 355 -20.23 -15.95 -0.56
CA ALA A 355 -20.32 -14.73 0.25
C ALA A 355 -19.25 -13.68 -0.15
N HIS A 356 -17.97 -14.08 -0.19
CA HIS A 356 -16.87 -13.22 -0.66
C HIS A 356 -17.10 -12.70 -2.08
N ARG A 357 -17.50 -13.58 -3.01
CA ARG A 357 -17.70 -13.20 -4.42
C ARG A 357 -18.88 -12.25 -4.59
N SER A 358 -20.01 -12.53 -3.95
CA SER A 358 -21.19 -11.65 -4.00
C SER A 358 -20.87 -10.27 -3.44
N ALA A 359 -20.21 -10.20 -2.29
CA ALA A 359 -19.84 -8.94 -1.66
C ALA A 359 -18.76 -8.18 -2.44
N LEU A 360 -17.76 -8.84 -3.02
CA LEU A 360 -16.77 -8.16 -3.86
C LEU A 360 -17.40 -7.52 -5.11
N MET A 361 -18.48 -8.13 -5.60
CA MET A 361 -19.14 -7.75 -6.84
C MET A 361 -20.38 -6.87 -6.66
N HIS A 362 -20.87 -6.64 -5.44
CA HIS A 362 -22.18 -6.01 -5.20
C HIS A 362 -22.31 -4.62 -5.84
N ASP A 363 -21.21 -3.86 -5.85
CA ASP A 363 -21.16 -2.46 -6.27
C ASP A 363 -20.49 -2.22 -7.64
N ILE A 364 -20.15 -3.27 -8.40
CA ILE A 364 -19.46 -3.11 -9.70
C ILE A 364 -20.33 -2.38 -10.74
N GLY A 365 -21.65 -2.39 -10.57
CA GLY A 365 -22.58 -1.64 -11.42
C GLY A 365 -22.34 -0.13 -11.36
N LYS A 366 -21.86 0.41 -10.23
CA LYS A 366 -21.51 1.83 -10.09
C LYS A 366 -20.38 2.23 -11.03
N VAL A 367 -19.43 1.32 -11.30
CA VAL A 367 -18.35 1.55 -12.28
C VAL A 367 -18.92 1.62 -13.69
N VAL A 368 -19.84 0.72 -14.03
CA VAL A 368 -20.46 0.69 -15.36
C VAL A 368 -21.29 1.95 -15.59
N LEU A 369 -22.18 2.30 -14.66
CA LEU A 369 -23.00 3.51 -14.78
C LEU A 369 -22.13 4.76 -14.94
N ALA A 370 -21.11 4.93 -14.08
CA ALA A 370 -20.27 6.13 -14.14
C ALA A 370 -19.31 6.19 -15.33
N THR A 371 -18.94 5.06 -15.94
CA THR A 371 -18.04 5.07 -17.11
C THR A 371 -18.80 5.12 -18.43
N GLN A 372 -20.00 4.56 -18.49
CA GLN A 372 -20.82 4.54 -19.71
C GLN A 372 -21.74 5.76 -19.80
N LEU A 373 -22.16 6.33 -18.67
CA LEU A 373 -23.06 7.47 -18.56
C LEU A 373 -22.49 8.55 -17.63
N PRO A 374 -21.29 9.09 -17.89
CA PRO A 374 -20.59 9.95 -16.94
C PRO A 374 -21.33 11.24 -16.59
N GLY A 375 -21.95 11.90 -17.57
CA GLY A 375 -22.74 13.11 -17.37
C GLY A 375 -23.96 12.83 -16.50
N ASP A 376 -24.78 11.86 -16.90
CA ASP A 376 -25.99 11.49 -16.17
C ASP A 376 -25.65 10.97 -14.75
N TYR A 377 -24.55 10.24 -14.59
CA TYR A 377 -24.13 9.75 -13.28
C TYR A 377 -23.60 10.86 -12.36
N ALA A 378 -23.04 11.94 -12.91
CA ALA A 378 -22.71 13.12 -12.12
C ALA A 378 -23.98 13.79 -11.57
N GLU A 379 -25.05 13.86 -12.37
CA GLU A 379 -26.37 14.34 -11.92
C GLU A 379 -26.98 13.42 -10.85
N VAL A 380 -26.82 12.10 -10.98
CA VAL A 380 -27.23 11.14 -9.94
C VAL A 380 -26.57 11.43 -8.60
N VAL A 381 -25.24 11.66 -8.58
CA VAL A 381 -24.51 11.96 -7.34
C VAL A 381 -24.99 13.27 -6.73
N GLU A 382 -25.18 14.30 -7.55
CA GLU A 382 -25.66 15.60 -7.08
C GLU A 382 -27.12 15.52 -6.58
N TYR A 383 -27.98 14.77 -7.26
CA TYR A 383 -29.35 14.50 -6.83
C TYR A 383 -29.39 13.79 -5.48
N ALA A 384 -28.59 12.73 -5.29
CA ALA A 384 -28.48 12.01 -4.03
C ALA A 384 -28.06 12.95 -2.89
N ARG A 385 -27.08 13.81 -3.14
CA ARG A 385 -26.61 14.84 -2.19
C ARG A 385 -27.70 15.85 -1.84
N GLN A 386 -28.36 16.44 -2.85
CA GLN A 386 -29.38 17.47 -2.66
C GLN A 386 -30.63 16.93 -1.96
N LYS A 387 -31.11 15.76 -2.37
CA LYS A 387 -32.31 15.12 -1.82
C LYS A 387 -32.03 14.36 -0.53
N ARG A 388 -30.75 14.22 -0.16
CA ARG A 388 -30.33 13.45 1.00
C ARG A 388 -30.88 12.02 0.95
N CYS A 389 -30.81 11.37 -0.21
CA CYS A 389 -31.28 10.00 -0.40
C CYS A 389 -30.13 9.05 -0.77
N PRO A 390 -30.30 7.73 -0.60
CA PRO A 390 -29.36 6.73 -1.08
C PRO A 390 -29.10 6.85 -2.58
N VAL A 391 -27.85 6.59 -3.00
CA VAL A 391 -27.44 6.65 -4.42
C VAL A 391 -28.32 5.76 -5.30
N ILE A 392 -28.72 4.57 -4.83
CA ILE A 392 -29.60 3.66 -5.57
C ILE A 392 -30.97 4.29 -5.92
N GLU A 393 -31.52 5.10 -5.01
CA GLU A 393 -32.77 5.80 -5.27
C GLU A 393 -32.59 6.89 -6.33
N ALA A 394 -31.46 7.60 -6.29
CA ALA A 394 -31.12 8.61 -7.29
C ALA A 394 -30.88 7.97 -8.68
N GLU A 395 -30.16 6.84 -8.74
CA GLU A 395 -29.95 6.07 -9.97
C GLU A 395 -31.28 5.63 -10.56
N THR A 396 -32.17 5.05 -9.73
CA THR A 396 -33.49 4.61 -10.19
C THR A 396 -34.36 5.78 -10.64
N ALA A 397 -34.31 6.92 -9.94
CA ALA A 397 -35.12 8.10 -10.26
C ALA A 397 -34.70 8.79 -11.56
N LEU A 398 -33.39 8.89 -11.84
CA LEU A 398 -32.88 9.60 -13.02
C LEU A 398 -32.61 8.69 -14.22
N LEU A 399 -32.10 7.47 -13.98
CA LEU A 399 -31.69 6.54 -15.04
C LEU A 399 -32.70 5.41 -15.28
N GLY A 400 -33.67 5.23 -14.36
CA GLY A 400 -34.64 4.13 -14.42
C GLY A 400 -34.05 2.75 -14.07
N VAL A 401 -32.77 2.69 -13.72
CA VAL A 401 -32.04 1.45 -13.39
C VAL A 401 -31.00 1.74 -12.31
N GLY A 402 -30.86 0.79 -11.38
CA GLY A 402 -29.88 0.84 -10.30
C GLY A 402 -28.59 0.08 -10.59
N HIS A 403 -27.52 0.39 -9.85
CA HIS A 403 -26.25 -0.34 -9.95
C HIS A 403 -26.37 -1.82 -9.58
N ASP A 404 -27.28 -2.17 -8.68
CA ASP A 404 -27.60 -3.54 -8.27
C ASP A 404 -28.15 -4.37 -9.43
N GLU A 405 -29.05 -3.79 -10.23
CA GLU A 405 -29.60 -4.41 -11.43
C GLU A 405 -28.54 -4.54 -12.54
N ILE A 406 -27.71 -3.52 -12.74
CA ILE A 406 -26.56 -3.62 -13.65
C ILE A 406 -25.60 -4.73 -13.20
N GLY A 407 -25.32 -4.84 -11.90
CA GLY A 407 -24.50 -5.91 -11.32
C GLY A 407 -25.07 -7.29 -11.62
N LYS A 408 -26.39 -7.48 -11.41
CA LYS A 408 -27.11 -8.70 -11.76
C LYS A 408 -26.98 -9.04 -13.24
N TRP A 409 -27.14 -8.05 -14.11
CA TRP A 409 -27.04 -8.24 -15.56
C TRP A 409 -25.64 -8.72 -15.96
N LEU A 410 -24.59 -8.11 -15.42
CA LEU A 410 -23.20 -8.52 -15.67
C LEU A 410 -22.94 -9.97 -15.25
N VAL A 411 -23.32 -10.33 -14.02
CA VAL A 411 -23.16 -11.68 -13.47
C VAL A 411 -23.87 -12.73 -14.33
N THR A 412 -25.09 -12.40 -14.77
CA THR A 412 -25.89 -13.25 -15.65
C THR A 412 -25.25 -13.37 -17.04
N ARG A 413 -24.81 -12.25 -17.62
CA ARG A 413 -24.19 -12.19 -18.95
C ARG A 413 -22.87 -12.96 -19.03
N TRP A 414 -22.11 -12.98 -17.94
CA TRP A 414 -20.89 -13.75 -17.78
C TRP A 414 -21.12 -15.21 -17.36
N LYS A 415 -22.39 -15.65 -17.25
CA LYS A 415 -22.76 -17.03 -16.89
C LYS A 415 -22.14 -17.48 -15.56
N LEU A 416 -22.02 -16.56 -14.62
CA LEU A 416 -21.56 -16.88 -13.27
C LEU A 416 -22.63 -17.69 -12.51
N PRO A 417 -22.27 -18.38 -11.41
CA PRO A 417 -23.23 -19.13 -10.62
C PRO A 417 -24.44 -18.29 -10.22
N ALA A 418 -25.65 -18.83 -10.39
CA ALA A 418 -26.90 -18.14 -10.09
C ALA A 418 -27.01 -17.67 -8.62
N ALA A 419 -26.27 -18.36 -7.72
CA ALA A 419 -26.15 -17.99 -6.32
C ALA A 419 -25.52 -16.62 -6.06
N LEU A 420 -24.83 -16.03 -7.05
CA LEU A 420 -24.28 -14.67 -6.95
C LEU A 420 -25.28 -13.59 -7.38
N ALA A 421 -26.21 -13.92 -8.27
CA ALA A 421 -27.07 -12.93 -8.91
C ALA A 421 -28.07 -12.30 -7.93
N GLU A 422 -28.72 -13.11 -7.08
CA GLU A 422 -29.72 -12.59 -6.12
C GLU A 422 -29.09 -11.74 -5.01
N PRO A 423 -27.98 -12.15 -4.35
CA PRO A 423 -27.31 -11.30 -3.36
C PRO A 423 -26.83 -9.96 -3.93
N ILE A 424 -26.32 -9.95 -5.17
CA ILE A 424 -25.89 -8.71 -5.83
C ILE A 424 -27.08 -7.83 -6.20
N ALA A 425 -28.18 -8.42 -6.68
CA ALA A 425 -29.34 -7.65 -7.13
C ALA A 425 -30.18 -7.06 -5.99
N LEU A 426 -30.19 -7.72 -4.83
CA LEU A 426 -31.15 -7.43 -3.76
C LEU A 426 -30.47 -7.01 -2.45
N HIS A 427 -29.18 -6.68 -2.48
CA HIS A 427 -28.48 -6.22 -1.27
C HIS A 427 -29.05 -4.91 -0.70
N HIS A 428 -29.78 -4.09 -1.47
CA HIS A 428 -30.52 -2.93 -0.92
C HIS A 428 -31.93 -3.29 -0.42
N THR A 429 -32.50 -4.41 -0.87
CA THR A 429 -33.87 -4.86 -0.54
C THR A 429 -33.89 -6.36 -0.20
N PRO A 430 -33.19 -6.78 0.87
CA PRO A 430 -32.98 -8.20 1.18
C PRO A 430 -34.29 -8.97 1.42
N GLU A 431 -35.37 -8.29 1.81
CA GLU A 431 -36.70 -8.87 2.00
C GLU A 431 -37.34 -9.44 0.74
N LYS A 432 -36.86 -9.05 -0.45
CA LYS A 432 -37.33 -9.59 -1.74
C LYS A 432 -36.60 -10.88 -2.15
N ALA A 433 -35.52 -11.25 -1.45
CA ALA A 433 -34.74 -12.42 -1.78
C ALA A 433 -35.48 -13.71 -1.40
N THR A 434 -35.40 -14.73 -2.26
CA THR A 434 -36.15 -15.98 -2.07
C THR A 434 -35.25 -17.21 -2.08
N ARG A 435 -34.32 -17.31 -3.03
CA ARG A 435 -33.51 -18.53 -3.23
C ARG A 435 -32.21 -18.53 -2.45
N HIS A 436 -31.66 -17.35 -2.24
CA HIS A 436 -30.38 -17.08 -1.59
C HIS A 436 -30.54 -16.01 -0.51
N ALA A 437 -31.69 -16.01 0.17
CA ALA A 437 -32.08 -14.98 1.14
C ALA A 437 -31.04 -14.77 2.26
N GLU A 438 -30.47 -15.85 2.80
CA GLU A 438 -29.42 -15.76 3.82
C GLU A 438 -28.15 -15.08 3.28
N ALA A 439 -27.70 -15.46 2.08
CA ALA A 439 -26.53 -14.83 1.45
C ALA A 439 -26.79 -13.36 1.12
N THR A 440 -27.99 -13.01 0.64
CA THR A 440 -28.40 -11.62 0.40
C THR A 440 -28.40 -10.82 1.70
N ALA A 441 -28.97 -11.37 2.77
CA ALA A 441 -29.00 -10.73 4.07
C ALA A 441 -27.59 -10.53 4.65
N VAL A 442 -26.67 -11.48 4.45
CA VAL A 442 -25.27 -11.31 4.87
C VAL A 442 -24.59 -10.18 4.10
N VAL A 443 -24.74 -10.11 2.76
CA VAL A 443 -24.17 -9.00 1.98
C VAL A 443 -24.75 -7.67 2.42
N HIS A 444 -26.06 -7.58 2.61
CA HIS A 444 -26.75 -6.37 3.08
C HIS A 444 -26.24 -5.90 4.44
N VAL A 445 -26.18 -6.79 5.42
CA VAL A 445 -25.70 -6.45 6.77
C VAL A 445 -24.22 -6.10 6.73
N ALA A 446 -23.39 -6.82 5.97
CA ALA A 446 -21.97 -6.50 5.85
C ALA A 446 -21.73 -5.11 5.25
N ASP A 447 -22.44 -4.77 4.17
CA ASP A 447 -22.36 -3.44 3.53
C ASP A 447 -22.77 -2.33 4.52
N ALA A 448 -23.93 -2.48 5.16
CA ALA A 448 -24.41 -1.52 6.16
C ALA A 448 -23.44 -1.37 7.33
N MET A 449 -22.85 -2.46 7.83
CA MET A 449 -21.90 -2.45 8.95
C MET A 449 -20.57 -1.81 8.56
N VAL A 450 -20.02 -2.10 7.37
CA VAL A 450 -18.78 -1.47 6.90
C VAL A 450 -18.95 0.04 6.77
N ARG A 451 -20.10 0.50 6.27
CA ARG A 451 -20.45 1.92 6.23
C ARG A 451 -20.62 2.50 7.65
N ALA A 452 -21.31 1.79 8.55
CA ALA A 452 -21.67 2.26 9.90
C ALA A 452 -20.52 2.31 10.90
N TYR A 453 -19.62 1.34 10.87
CA TYR A 453 -18.50 1.23 11.82
C TYR A 453 -17.29 2.08 11.43
N GLY A 454 -17.43 2.95 10.43
CA GLY A 454 -16.34 3.84 10.03
C GLY A 454 -15.15 3.08 9.43
N PHE A 455 -15.38 1.94 8.77
CA PHE A 455 -14.41 1.41 7.80
C PHE A 455 -14.41 2.26 6.52
N GLY A 456 -14.43 3.60 6.69
CA GLY A 456 -14.81 4.58 5.69
C GLY A 456 -16.22 5.07 5.96
N PHE A 457 -16.35 6.37 6.25
CA PHE A 457 -17.64 7.04 6.23
C PHE A 457 -17.88 7.49 4.79
N PRO A 458 -18.81 6.88 4.04
CA PRO A 458 -19.01 7.28 2.68
C PRO A 458 -19.78 8.59 2.63
N GLY A 459 -19.77 9.49 3.63
CA GLY A 459 -20.44 10.80 3.59
C GLY A 459 -21.93 10.80 3.24
N ASP A 460 -22.55 9.62 3.11
CA ASP A 460 -23.90 9.46 2.67
C ASP A 460 -24.81 10.29 3.60
N PRO A 461 -25.70 11.11 3.03
CA PRO A 461 -26.56 11.99 3.79
C PRO A 461 -27.43 11.18 4.76
N VAL A 462 -27.77 9.95 4.38
CA VAL A 462 -28.53 8.97 5.16
C VAL A 462 -27.75 7.65 5.20
N MET A 463 -27.49 7.15 6.41
CA MET A 463 -26.95 5.82 6.62
C MET A 463 -28.13 4.84 6.66
N PRO A 464 -28.18 3.81 5.78
CA PRO A 464 -29.26 2.84 5.84
C PRO A 464 -29.08 1.95 7.07
N ASP A 465 -30.10 1.92 7.94
CA ASP A 465 -30.17 0.93 9.01
C ASP A 465 -30.25 -0.47 8.39
N PRO A 466 -29.51 -1.47 8.90
CA PRO A 466 -29.63 -2.81 8.35
C PRO A 466 -31.04 -3.32 8.59
N SER A 467 -31.63 -3.88 7.54
CA SER A 467 -33.02 -4.32 7.47
C SER A 467 -33.38 -5.21 8.66
N PRO A 468 -34.44 -4.88 9.43
CA PRO A 468 -34.93 -5.74 10.50
C PRO A 468 -35.26 -7.16 10.02
N HIS A 469 -35.61 -7.31 8.73
CA HIS A 469 -35.79 -8.62 8.11
C HIS A 469 -34.47 -9.41 8.07
N ALA A 470 -33.38 -8.79 7.60
CA ALA A 470 -32.07 -9.42 7.53
C ALA A 470 -31.57 -9.84 8.93
N TRP A 471 -31.75 -8.98 9.94
CA TRP A 471 -31.42 -9.30 11.34
C TRP A 471 -32.13 -10.55 11.85
N ARG A 472 -33.46 -10.63 11.65
CA ARG A 472 -34.26 -11.78 12.07
C ARG A 472 -33.88 -13.04 11.29
N LEU A 473 -33.64 -12.92 10.00
CA LEU A 473 -33.30 -14.04 9.13
C LEU A 473 -31.97 -14.69 9.56
N LEU A 474 -30.95 -13.87 9.79
CA LEU A 474 -29.62 -14.35 10.19
C LEU A 474 -29.54 -14.77 11.66
N ARG A 475 -30.61 -14.52 12.45
CA ARG A 475 -30.64 -14.76 13.91
C ARG A 475 -29.45 -14.12 14.63
N LEU A 476 -28.95 -13.02 14.09
CA LEU A 476 -27.85 -12.28 14.67
C LEU A 476 -28.40 -11.35 15.75
N ASN A 477 -27.68 -11.29 16.87
CA ASN A 477 -27.85 -10.23 17.84
C ASN A 477 -26.72 -9.23 17.67
N ARG A 478 -26.93 -8.02 18.18
CA ARG A 478 -26.01 -6.90 18.07
C ARG A 478 -24.57 -7.24 18.48
N SER A 479 -24.42 -7.88 19.65
CA SER A 479 -23.13 -8.27 20.22
C SER A 479 -22.32 -9.18 19.30
N LYS A 480 -22.97 -10.13 18.61
CA LYS A 480 -22.27 -11.01 17.65
C LYS A 480 -21.73 -10.25 16.44
N ILE A 481 -22.42 -9.19 16.01
CA ILE A 481 -21.94 -8.36 14.90
C ILE A 481 -20.82 -7.43 15.32
N GLU A 482 -20.88 -6.85 16.51
CA GLU A 482 -19.77 -6.10 17.10
C GLU A 482 -18.51 -6.98 17.18
N GLU A 483 -18.63 -8.21 17.67
CA GLU A 483 -17.53 -9.17 17.68
C GLU A 483 -17.01 -9.52 16.28
N ALA A 484 -17.90 -9.73 15.31
CA ALA A 484 -17.53 -10.05 13.93
C ALA A 484 -16.75 -8.89 13.28
N VAL A 485 -17.22 -7.66 13.49
CA VAL A 485 -16.56 -6.44 13.01
C VAL A 485 -15.19 -6.26 13.69
N GLU A 486 -15.08 -6.49 14.99
CA GLU A 486 -13.79 -6.45 15.69
C GLU A 486 -12.80 -7.51 15.18
N ARG A 487 -13.27 -8.75 14.97
CA ARG A 487 -12.45 -9.82 14.39
C ARG A 487 -12.01 -9.44 12.97
N MET A 488 -12.89 -8.83 12.18
CA MET A 488 -12.59 -8.37 10.82
C MET A 488 -11.48 -7.32 10.86
N HIS A 489 -11.58 -6.32 11.74
CA HIS A 489 -10.55 -5.30 11.89
C HIS A 489 -9.16 -5.91 12.10
N ARG A 490 -9.04 -6.83 13.06
CA ARG A 490 -7.77 -7.51 13.37
C ARG A 490 -7.25 -8.33 12.19
N ARG A 491 -8.13 -9.04 11.48
CA ARG A 491 -7.77 -9.83 10.30
C ARG A 491 -7.34 -8.95 9.13
N LEU A 492 -8.08 -7.87 8.83
CA LEU A 492 -7.75 -6.92 7.77
C LEU A 492 -6.42 -6.23 8.04
N GLN A 493 -6.17 -5.74 9.27
CA GLN A 493 -4.88 -5.15 9.63
C GLN A 493 -3.73 -6.16 9.45
N GLY A 494 -3.94 -7.41 9.87
CA GLY A 494 -2.97 -8.48 9.64
C GLY A 494 -2.75 -8.82 8.16
N ALA A 495 -3.80 -8.81 7.35
CA ALA A 495 -3.74 -9.10 5.92
C ALA A 495 -3.08 -7.96 5.13
N LEU A 496 -3.43 -6.71 5.43
CA LEU A 496 -2.83 -5.51 4.86
C LEU A 496 -1.34 -5.40 5.21
N ALA A 497 -0.98 -5.69 6.46
CA ALA A 497 0.43 -5.73 6.89
C ALA A 497 1.23 -6.85 6.20
N LYS A 498 0.65 -8.06 6.07
CA LYS A 498 1.29 -9.19 5.37
C LYS A 498 1.45 -8.95 3.86
N ALA A 499 0.61 -8.11 3.28
CA ALA A 499 0.61 -7.81 1.86
C ALA A 499 1.43 -6.55 1.50
N ASN A 500 2.25 -6.01 2.42
CA ASN A 500 3.07 -4.80 2.22
C ASN A 500 2.26 -3.55 1.75
N LEU A 501 0.99 -3.46 2.14
CA LEU A 501 0.05 -2.52 1.50
C LEU A 501 0.19 -1.04 1.90
N TYR A 502 0.91 -0.70 2.97
CA TYR A 502 1.13 0.70 3.34
C TYR A 502 2.26 1.37 2.57
N ASP A 503 3.27 0.61 2.12
CA ASP A 503 4.44 1.17 1.42
C ASP A 503 4.16 1.43 -0.08
N GLU A 504 3.23 0.69 -0.70
CA GLU A 504 2.84 0.87 -2.12
C GLU A 504 1.66 1.83 -2.33
N LEU A 505 0.94 2.21 -1.27
CA LEU A 505 -0.06 3.28 -1.32
C LEU A 505 0.56 4.66 -1.05
N ALA A 506 1.75 4.71 -0.42
CA ALA A 506 2.47 5.94 -0.10
C ALA A 506 3.51 6.37 -1.17
N GLY A 507 3.66 5.59 -2.26
CA GLY A 507 4.51 5.91 -3.41
C GLY A 507 3.70 6.07 -4.68
#